data_AF-B0BHD6-F1
#
_entry.id   AF-B0BHD6-F1
#
_cell.length_a   1.000
_cell.length_b   1.000
_cell.length_c   1.000
_cell.angle_alpha   90.00
_cell.angle_beta   90.00
_cell.angle_gamma   90.00
#
_symmetry.space_group_name_H-M   'P 1'
#
loop_
_entity.id
_entity.type
_entity.pdbx_description
1 polymer ?
#
loop_
_entity_poly.entity_id
_entity_poly.type
_entity_poly.pdbx_seq_one_letter_code
_entity_poly.pdbx_strand_id
1 'polypeptide(L)'
;MLASDYRRFKAIHHLVVASGYETLQASLRALELSLPELMEVLHQIEWDNGDRLFTTENGILHFTEIGSQRLTTWRHAIQSLGIAL
;
A
#
# COMPACT_ATOMS: atom_id res chain seq x y z
N MET A 1 -0.52 -17.24 10.20
CA MET A 1 -0.32 -17.05 8.75
C MET A 1 -1.34 -16.06 8.17
N LEU A 2 -2.66 -16.31 8.31
CA LEU A 2 -3.74 -15.48 7.74
C LEU A 2 -3.76 -13.97 8.11
N ALA A 3 -3.41 -13.60 9.34
CA ALA A 3 -3.51 -12.19 9.78
C ALA A 3 -2.48 -11.26 9.10
N SER A 4 -1.29 -11.78 8.78
CA SER A 4 -0.26 -11.00 8.08
C SER A 4 -0.65 -10.77 6.62
N ASP A 5 -1.12 -11.83 5.95
CA ASP A 5 -1.60 -11.76 4.57
C ASP A 5 -2.81 -10.83 4.42
N TYR A 6 -3.75 -10.87 5.37
CA TYR A 6 -4.91 -9.99 5.35
C TYR A 6 -4.52 -8.51 5.55
N ARG A 7 -3.61 -8.21 6.48
CA ARG A 7 -3.12 -6.83 6.67
C ARG A 7 -2.41 -6.31 5.43
N ARG A 8 -1.57 -7.14 4.81
CA ARG A 8 -0.89 -6.81 3.55
C ARG A 8 -1.89 -6.56 2.42
N PHE A 9 -2.90 -7.42 2.27
CA PHE A 9 -3.96 -7.24 1.29
C PHE A 9 -4.75 -5.95 1.53
N LYS A 10 -5.16 -5.66 2.79
CA LYS A 10 -5.86 -4.42 3.16
C LYS A 10 -5.03 -3.18 2.82
N ALA A 11 -3.72 -3.22 3.09
CA ALA A 11 -2.80 -2.15 2.74
C ALA A 11 -2.70 -1.95 1.22
N ILE A 12 -2.50 -3.01 0.45
CA ILE A 12 -2.43 -2.93 -1.03
C ILE A 12 -3.76 -2.41 -1.60
N HIS A 13 -4.90 -2.93 -1.14
CA HIS A 13 -6.23 -2.47 -1.57
C HIS A 13 -6.40 -0.98 -1.30
N HIS A 14 -6.11 -0.53 -0.09
CA HIS A 14 -6.16 0.88 0.27
C HIS A 14 -5.27 1.75 -0.63
N LEU A 15 -4.01 1.36 -0.85
CA LEU A 15 -3.06 2.10 -1.70
C LEU A 15 -3.53 2.20 -3.16
N VAL A 16 -4.24 1.18 -3.67
CA VAL A 16 -4.83 1.22 -5.02
C VAL A 16 -5.98 2.22 -5.11
N VAL A 17 -6.82 2.30 -4.08
CA VAL A 17 -7.95 3.24 -4.00
C VAL A 17 -7.48 4.68 -3.79
N ALA A 18 -6.47 4.85 -2.93
CA ALA A 18 -5.84 6.10 -2.52
C ALA A 18 -5.31 7.01 -3.66
N SER A 19 -5.04 6.44 -4.83
CA SER A 19 -4.60 7.14 -6.06
C SER A 19 -3.28 7.93 -6.02
N GLY A 20 -2.50 7.87 -4.93
CA GLY A 20 -1.11 8.34 -4.95
C GLY A 20 -0.73 9.52 -4.06
N TYR A 21 -1.69 10.14 -3.37
CA TYR A 21 -1.47 11.38 -2.60
C TYR A 21 -2.12 11.34 -1.21
N GLU A 22 -1.84 10.29 -0.45
CA GLU A 22 -2.35 10.19 0.91
C GLU A 22 -1.34 10.67 1.94
N THR A 23 -1.87 11.38 2.94
CA THR A 23 -1.10 11.66 4.14
C THR A 23 -0.92 10.35 4.91
N LEU A 24 0.25 10.15 5.53
CA LEU A 24 0.47 9.00 6.41
C LEU A 24 -0.63 8.88 7.47
N GLN A 25 -1.13 10.01 7.98
CA GLN A 25 -2.22 10.01 8.97
C GLN A 25 -3.53 9.45 8.42
N ALA A 26 -3.87 9.71 7.16
CA ALA A 26 -5.06 9.13 6.52
C ALA A 26 -4.90 7.61 6.40
N SER A 27 -3.73 7.13 5.96
CA SER A 27 -3.48 5.70 5.80
C SER A 27 -3.45 4.95 7.13
N LEU A 28 -2.92 5.56 8.20
CA LEU A 28 -2.97 5.01 9.55
C LEU A 28 -4.42 4.79 10.02
N ARG A 29 -5.29 5.78 9.78
CA ARG A 29 -6.71 5.68 10.15
C ARG A 29 -7.45 4.63 9.32
N ALA A 30 -7.24 4.61 8.00
CA ALA A 30 -7.91 3.67 7.11
C ALA A 30 -7.51 2.21 7.40
N LEU A 31 -6.24 2.01 7.74
CA LEU A 31 -5.71 0.68 8.01
C LEU A 31 -5.87 0.25 9.47
N GLU A 32 -6.21 1.17 10.37
CA GLU A 32 -6.25 0.96 11.82
C GLU A 32 -4.89 0.50 12.37
N LEU A 33 -3.82 1.15 11.89
CA LEU A 33 -2.44 0.83 12.24
C LEU A 33 -1.77 1.99 12.97
N SER A 34 -0.81 1.66 13.82
CA SER A 34 0.19 2.60 14.30
C SER A 34 1.26 2.87 13.24
N LEU A 35 2.02 3.97 13.40
CA LEU A 35 3.08 4.31 12.45
C LEU A 35 4.13 3.19 12.30
N PRO A 36 4.63 2.56 13.37
CA PRO A 36 5.55 1.43 13.24
C PRO A 36 4.97 0.26 12.42
N GLU A 37 3.70 -0.09 12.66
CA GLU A 37 3.03 -1.18 11.95
C GLU A 37 2.82 -0.85 10.46
N LEU A 38 2.45 0.40 10.14
CA LEU A 38 2.35 0.82 8.74
C LEU A 38 3.72 0.75 8.04
N MET A 39 4.78 1.21 8.69
CA MET A 39 6.13 1.15 8.13
C MET A 39 6.60 -0.29 7.95
N GLU A 40 6.30 -1.18 8.88
CA GLU A 40 6.59 -2.62 8.76
C GLU A 40 5.88 -3.23 7.55
N VAL A 41 4.59 -2.94 7.38
CA VAL A 41 3.80 -3.44 6.24
C VAL A 41 4.34 -2.91 4.91
N LEU A 42 4.64 -1.61 4.81
CA LEU A 42 5.20 -1.02 3.60
C LEU A 42 6.57 -1.63 3.27
N HIS A 43 7.42 -1.82 4.28
CA HIS A 43 8.73 -2.44 4.10
C HIS A 43 8.61 -3.90 3.63
N GLN A 44 7.67 -4.67 4.19
CA GLN A 44 7.42 -6.03 3.75
C GLN A 44 6.96 -6.08 2.28
N ILE A 45 6.10 -5.14 1.87
CA ILE A 45 5.66 -5.03 0.47
C ILE A 45 6.85 -4.72 -0.45
N GLU A 46 7.73 -3.80 -0.09
CA GLU A 46 8.95 -3.49 -0.86
C GLU A 46 9.89 -4.70 -0.93
N TRP A 47 10.09 -5.40 0.18
CA TRP A 47 10.89 -6.62 0.25
C TRP A 47 10.35 -7.71 -0.68
N ASP A 48 9.04 -7.94 -0.66
CA ASP A 48 8.38 -8.95 -1.50
C ASP A 48 8.48 -8.61 -3.00
N ASN A 49 8.55 -7.32 -3.35
CA ASN A 49 8.69 -6.88 -4.74
C ASN A 49 10.15 -6.76 -5.20
N GLY A 50 11.11 -6.72 -4.27
CA GLY A 50 12.52 -6.52 -4.57
C GLY A 50 12.89 -5.09 -4.97
N ASP A 51 11.97 -4.14 -4.81
CA ASP A 51 12.11 -2.76 -5.26
C ASP A 51 11.58 -1.78 -4.22
N ARG A 52 12.14 -0.57 -4.20
CA ARG A 52 11.59 0.54 -3.43
C ARG A 52 10.38 1.12 -4.15
N LEU A 53 9.20 0.99 -3.56
CA LEU A 53 7.93 1.41 -4.14
C LEU A 53 7.44 2.74 -3.58
N PHE A 54 7.89 3.10 -2.38
CA PHE A 54 7.38 4.25 -1.63
C PHE A 54 8.48 5.20 -1.18
N THR A 55 8.14 6.48 -1.15
CA THR A 55 8.91 7.52 -0.46
C THR A 55 7.98 8.31 0.44
N THR A 56 8.52 8.88 1.51
CA THR A 56 7.78 9.78 2.38
C THR A 56 8.43 11.15 2.33
N GLU A 57 7.63 12.18 2.03
CA GLU A 57 8.07 13.56 2.00
C GLU A 57 7.05 14.41 2.75
N ASN A 58 7.49 15.15 3.78
CA ASN A 58 6.61 16.00 4.59
C ASN A 58 5.36 15.29 5.17
N GLY A 59 5.48 13.99 5.47
CA GLY A 59 4.37 13.18 5.98
C GLY A 59 3.36 12.71 4.91
N ILE A 60 3.66 12.94 3.64
CA ILE A 60 2.90 12.45 2.49
C ILE A 60 3.60 11.19 1.96
N LEU A 61 2.80 10.17 1.67
CA LEU A 61 3.28 8.95 1.03
C LEU A 61 3.25 9.15 -0.49
N HIS A 62 4.41 9.07 -1.12
CA HIS A 62 4.58 9.15 -2.57
C HIS A 62 4.96 7.78 -3.13
N PHE A 63 4.51 7.51 -4.35
CA PHE A 63 4.92 6.33 -5.10
C PHE A 63 6.12 6.66 -5.96
N THR A 64 7.10 5.77 -6.01
CA THR A 64 8.14 5.82 -7.04
C THR A 64 7.53 5.52 -8.40
N GLU A 65 8.30 5.69 -9.48
CA GLU A 65 7.87 5.27 -10.82
C GLU A 65 7.52 3.77 -10.84
N ILE A 66 8.37 2.93 -10.24
CA ILE A 66 8.14 1.49 -10.08
C ILE A 66 6.91 1.23 -9.22
N GLY A 67 6.75 1.95 -8.10
CA GLY A 67 5.57 1.88 -7.24
C GLY A 67 4.26 2.18 -7.99
N SER A 68 4.27 3.18 -8.86
CA SER A 68 3.13 3.57 -9.70
C SER A 68 2.77 2.50 -10.73
N GLN A 69 3.76 1.86 -11.34
CA GLN A 69 3.55 0.72 -12.24
C GLN A 69 2.99 -0.50 -11.49
N ARG A 70 3.51 -0.78 -10.29
CA ARG A 70 3.02 -1.86 -9.41
C ARG A 70 1.59 -1.63 -8.95
N LEU A 71 1.23 -0.40 -8.56
CA LEU A 71 -0.15 -0.02 -8.26
C LEU A 71 -1.10 -0.35 -9.40
N THR A 72 -0.71 -0.02 -10.64
CA THR A 72 -1.52 -0.33 -11.83
C THR A 72 -1.72 -1.84 -11.98
N THR A 73 -0.68 -2.63 -11.75
CA THR A 73 -0.76 -4.09 -11.79
C THR A 73 -1.69 -4.65 -10.72
N TRP A 74 -1.56 -4.19 -9.47
CA TRP A 74 -2.45 -4.62 -8.38
C TRP A 74 -3.89 -4.18 -8.60
N ARG A 75 -4.11 -2.98 -9.15
CA ARG A 75 -5.45 -2.50 -9.54
C ARG A 75 -6.14 -3.47 -10.48
N HIS A 76 -5.46 -3.88 -11.55
CA HIS A 76 -5.99 -4.86 -12.49
C HIS A 76 -6.24 -6.23 -11.85
N ALA A 77 -5.32 -6.69 -10.99
CA ALA A 77 -5.50 -7.95 -10.27
C ALA A 77 -6.74 -7.92 -9.36
N ILE A 78 -6.92 -6.87 -8.55
CA ILE A 78 -8.07 -6.71 -7.65
C ILE A 78 -9.39 -6.65 -8.45
N GLN A 79 -9.42 -5.88 -9.54
CA GLN A 79 -10.59 -5.81 -10.42
C GLN A 79 -10.93 -7.17 -11.04
N SER A 80 -9.92 -7.96 -11.44
CA SER A 80 -10.13 -9.30 -12.02
C SER A 80 -10.74 -10.30 -11.02
N LEU A 81 -10.55 -10.06 -9.72
CA LEU A 81 -11.17 -10.82 -8.64
C LEU A 81 -12.62 -10.39 -8.36
N GLY A 82 -13.14 -9.38 -9.07
CA GLY A 82 -14.49 -8.84 -8.86
C GLY A 82 -14.63 -7.98 -7.61
N ILE A 83 -13.52 -7.54 -7.02
CA ILE A 83 -13.51 -6.68 -5.83
C ILE A 83 -13.64 -5.22 -6.27
N ALA A 84 -14.59 -4.50 -5.67
CA ALA A 84 -14.76 -3.08 -5.92
C ALA A 84 -13.52 -2.29 -5.43
N LEU A 85 -13.09 -1.35 -6.26
CA LEU A 85 -12.10 -0.34 -5.92
C LEU A 85 -12.82 0.89 -5.35
#